data_AF-A0A3B8V6T6-F1
#
_entry.id   AF-A0A3B8V6T6-F1
#
_cell.length_a   1.000
_cell.length_b   1.000
_cell.length_c   1.000
_cell.angle_alpha   90.00
_cell.angle_beta   90.00
_cell.angle_gamma   90.00
#
_symmetry.space_group_name_H-M   'P 1'
#
loop_
_entity.id
_entity.type
_entity.pdbx_description
1 polymer ?
#
loop_
_entity_poly.entity_id
_entity_poly.type
_entity_poly.pdbx_seq_one_letter_code
_entity_poly.pdbx_strand_id
1 'polypeptide(L)'
;MSNLKKFFRNKKLVSSALSCLAMLVAFVVLSISLFGGTKAWFAKNKDVGANGMTFATKDDFLSFADTFTAKAIMNHAEIASGTYLRADDGGYYLVGDDGNFALDESGNKRPLSYGSLYPGEYIEVSLKIRCAESRIGTGYRLYFSDLEKSDTFETKSTAEATKKTYSVLGVFRLEVLQSDGSWANKGFLCDYTSDSAIADEFDIVENGVWDKNAMDEDGYITVSFRLYVDLTQYFALDGSLTSNVLSEKKIGIGAVVLAPKEVA
;
A
#
# COMPACT_ATOMS: atom_id res chain seq x y z
N MET A 1 26.49 38.73 -44.28
CA MET A 1 25.02 38.53 -44.20
C MET A 1 24.77 37.36 -43.25
N SER A 2 24.15 37.59 -42.08
CA SER A 2 23.92 36.57 -41.04
C SER A 2 23.17 35.35 -41.62
N ASN A 3 23.58 34.13 -41.23
CA ASN A 3 23.01 32.86 -41.69
C ASN A 3 21.48 32.78 -41.50
N LEU A 4 20.94 33.50 -40.52
CA LEU A 4 19.49 33.66 -40.31
C LEU A 4 18.79 34.34 -41.51
N LYS A 5 19.39 35.37 -42.11
CA LYS A 5 18.80 36.06 -43.28
C LYS A 5 18.79 35.19 -44.54
N LYS A 6 19.72 34.24 -44.67
CA LYS A 6 19.72 33.25 -45.77
C LYS A 6 18.63 32.19 -45.56
N PHE A 7 18.40 31.78 -44.31
CA PHE A 7 17.37 30.82 -43.94
C PHE A 7 15.96 31.35 -44.23
N PHE A 8 15.63 32.57 -43.81
CA PHE A 8 14.32 33.18 -44.05
C PHE A 8 14.01 33.52 -45.52
N ARG A 9 15.02 33.56 -46.40
CA ARG A 9 14.81 33.87 -47.83
C ARG A 9 14.38 32.65 -48.64
N ASN A 10 14.64 31.44 -48.14
CA ASN A 10 14.36 30.22 -48.87
C ASN A 10 13.04 29.61 -48.39
N LYS A 11 11.94 30.00 -49.05
CA LYS A 11 10.56 29.62 -48.68
C LYS A 11 10.36 28.11 -48.52
N LYS A 12 11.07 27.28 -49.30
CA LYS A 12 11.02 25.81 -49.19
C LYS A 12 11.67 25.29 -47.89
N LEU A 13 12.82 25.87 -47.50
CA LEU A 13 13.49 25.53 -46.24
C LEU A 13 12.69 25.99 -45.02
N VAL A 14 12.11 27.19 -45.08
CA VAL A 14 11.21 27.69 -44.02
C VAL A 14 9.97 26.82 -43.89
N SER A 15 9.33 26.44 -45.01
CA SER A 15 8.16 25.56 -45.02
C SER A 15 8.49 24.15 -44.50
N SER A 16 9.65 23.59 -44.88
CA SER A 16 10.11 22.29 -44.37
C SER A 16 10.44 22.32 -42.88
N ALA A 17 11.05 23.40 -42.39
CA ALA A 17 11.34 23.59 -40.98
C ALA A 17 10.05 23.76 -40.16
N LEU A 18 9.07 24.50 -40.69
CA LEU A 18 7.76 24.67 -40.06
C LEU A 18 6.98 23.36 -40.00
N SER A 19 7.07 22.54 -41.05
CA SER A 19 6.42 21.22 -41.11
C SER A 19 7.06 20.23 -40.14
N CYS A 20 8.40 20.26 -40.02
CA CYS A 20 9.13 19.45 -39.05
C CYS A 20 8.80 19.88 -37.60
N LEU A 21 8.70 21.19 -37.34
CA LEU A 21 8.28 21.71 -36.04
C LEU A 21 6.82 21.32 -35.73
N ALA A 22 5.92 21.41 -36.70
CA ALA A 22 4.52 20.99 -36.53
C ALA A 22 4.41 19.48 -36.25
N MET A 23 5.23 18.65 -36.92
CA MET A 23 5.29 17.22 -36.66
C MET A 23 5.88 16.89 -35.29
N LEU A 24 6.91 17.62 -34.85
CA LEU A 24 7.48 17.50 -33.50
C LEU A 24 6.46 17.90 -32.43
N VAL A 25 5.75 19.01 -32.63
CA VAL A 25 4.67 19.45 -31.72
C VAL A 25 3.54 18.43 -31.71
N ALA A 26 3.12 17.91 -32.86
CA ALA A 26 2.11 16.85 -32.93
C ALA A 26 2.59 15.58 -32.23
N PHE A 27 3.85 15.19 -32.36
CA PHE A 27 4.44 14.05 -31.67
C PHE A 27 4.52 14.27 -30.16
N VAL A 28 4.88 15.48 -29.71
CA VAL A 28 4.90 15.85 -28.28
C VAL A 28 3.49 15.87 -27.71
N VAL A 29 2.50 16.40 -28.44
CA VAL A 29 1.10 16.39 -28.03
C VAL A 29 0.53 14.97 -28.04
N LEU A 30 0.85 14.13 -29.03
CA LEU A 30 0.46 12.72 -29.08
C LEU A 30 1.11 11.91 -27.95
N SER A 31 2.39 12.14 -27.65
CA SER A 31 3.04 11.48 -26.52
C SER A 31 2.47 11.98 -25.19
N ILE A 32 2.23 13.28 -25.01
CA ILE A 32 1.56 13.80 -23.80
C ILE A 32 0.11 13.33 -23.69
N SER A 33 -0.61 13.07 -24.78
CA SER A 33 -1.99 12.53 -24.72
C SER A 33 -2.04 11.01 -24.56
N LEU A 34 -1.09 10.27 -25.14
CA LEU A 34 -0.93 8.82 -24.95
C LEU A 34 -0.35 8.47 -23.57
N PHE A 35 0.50 9.33 -23.01
CA PHE A 35 1.07 9.19 -21.66
C PHE A 35 0.37 10.07 -20.60
N GLY A 36 -0.59 10.91 -20.99
CA GLY A 36 -1.30 11.82 -20.07
C GLY A 36 -2.36 11.13 -19.23
N GLY A 37 -2.89 10.00 -19.74
CA GLY A 37 -3.84 9.15 -19.01
C GLY A 37 -3.25 8.49 -17.77
N THR A 38 -1.93 8.41 -17.63
CA THR A 38 -1.28 7.74 -16.48
C THR A 38 -0.97 8.68 -15.32
N LYS A 39 -0.98 10.01 -15.51
CA LYS A 39 -0.58 10.99 -14.46
C LYS A 39 -1.72 11.74 -13.79
N ALA A 40 -2.93 11.78 -14.38
CA ALA A 40 -4.10 12.40 -13.76
C ALA A 40 -4.71 11.56 -12.61
N TRP A 41 -4.25 10.32 -12.47
CA TRP A 41 -4.80 9.27 -11.62
C TRP A 41 -4.59 9.51 -10.11
N PHE A 42 -3.53 10.23 -9.70
CA PHE A 42 -3.12 10.23 -8.30
C PHE A 42 -3.61 11.43 -7.46
N ALA A 43 -4.30 12.41 -8.07
CA ALA A 43 -4.70 13.62 -7.35
C ALA A 43 -5.79 13.38 -6.28
N LYS A 44 -6.50 12.24 -6.31
CA LYS A 44 -7.54 11.89 -5.33
C LYS A 44 -7.72 10.37 -5.21
N ASN A 45 -6.84 9.68 -4.48
CA ASN A 45 -7.36 8.65 -3.60
C ASN A 45 -7.91 9.39 -2.37
N LYS A 46 -9.13 9.07 -1.97
CA LYS A 46 -9.75 9.64 -0.77
C LYS A 46 -9.96 8.46 0.16
N ASP A 47 -9.01 8.34 1.09
CA ASP A 47 -9.02 7.42 2.24
C ASP A 47 -8.55 5.99 1.94
N VAL A 48 -7.28 5.70 2.20
CA VAL A 48 -6.81 4.36 2.63
C VAL A 48 -7.09 4.27 4.13
N GLY A 49 -8.35 4.07 4.50
CA GLY A 49 -8.78 4.02 5.90
C GLY A 49 -9.02 2.59 6.36
N ALA A 50 -8.27 2.13 7.36
CA ALA A 50 -8.74 1.03 8.21
C ALA A 50 -9.62 1.67 9.29
N ASN A 51 -10.92 1.41 9.33
CA ASN A 51 -11.81 1.90 10.40
C ASN A 51 -11.37 1.29 11.75
N GLY A 52 -10.40 1.91 12.41
CA GLY A 52 -9.75 1.38 13.61
C GLY A 52 -9.15 0.01 13.32
N MET A 53 -7.91 -0.05 12.83
CA MET A 53 -7.20 -1.34 12.74
C MET A 53 -7.19 -1.97 14.14
N THR A 54 -7.72 -3.19 14.24
CA THR A 54 -7.73 -3.94 15.49
C THR A 54 -6.58 -4.93 15.51
N PHE A 55 -6.03 -5.19 16.69
CA PHE A 55 -5.07 -6.26 16.90
C PHE A 55 -5.73 -7.36 17.71
N ALA A 56 -5.71 -8.58 17.16
CA ALA A 56 -6.35 -9.74 17.76
C ALA A 56 -5.33 -10.82 18.06
N THR A 57 -5.45 -11.45 19.23
CA THR A 57 -4.66 -12.63 19.59
C THR A 57 -5.57 -13.86 19.63
N LYS A 58 -5.10 -14.99 19.08
CA LYS A 58 -5.81 -16.27 19.16
C LYS A 58 -5.39 -17.13 20.36
N ASP A 59 -4.63 -16.55 21.29
CA ASP A 59 -4.09 -17.22 22.47
C ASP A 59 -3.83 -16.19 23.59
N ASP A 60 -4.28 -16.49 24.80
CA ASP A 60 -4.14 -15.65 26.00
C ASP A 60 -2.66 -15.45 26.41
N PHE A 61 -1.77 -16.33 25.98
CA PHE A 61 -0.33 -16.20 26.21
C PHE A 61 0.35 -15.23 25.23
N LEU A 62 -0.39 -14.65 24.29
CA LEU A 62 0.11 -13.71 23.29
C LEU A 62 -0.54 -12.35 23.50
N SER A 63 0.24 -11.28 23.29
CA SER A 63 -0.30 -9.92 23.35
C SER A 63 0.46 -8.99 22.42
N PHE A 64 -0.27 -7.99 21.92
CA PHE A 64 0.31 -6.80 21.33
C PHE A 64 0.53 -5.75 22.41
N ALA A 65 1.50 -4.87 22.20
CA ALA A 65 1.56 -3.64 22.97
C ALA A 65 0.33 -2.78 22.69
N ASP A 66 0.02 -1.88 23.63
CA ASP A 66 -1.07 -0.92 23.48
C ASP A 66 -0.75 0.17 22.46
N THR A 67 0.49 0.24 21.97
CA THR A 67 0.89 1.19 20.95
C THR A 67 1.56 0.54 19.75
N PHE A 68 1.38 1.17 18.59
CA PHE A 68 2.19 0.93 17.39
C PHE A 68 2.51 2.26 16.71
N THR A 69 3.49 2.26 15.81
CA THR A 69 3.80 3.42 14.98
C THR A 69 3.55 3.11 13.51
N ALA A 70 3.08 4.12 12.77
CA ALA A 70 2.98 4.04 11.33
C ALA A 70 3.52 5.32 10.71
N LYS A 71 4.23 5.18 9.59
CA LYS A 71 4.75 6.29 8.81
C LYS A 71 4.58 6.04 7.33
N ALA A 72 4.24 7.09 6.60
CA ALA A 72 4.29 7.12 5.14
C ALA A 72 5.60 7.73 4.70
N ILE A 73 6.28 7.03 3.79
CA ILE A 73 7.55 7.46 3.22
C ILE A 73 7.41 7.64 1.72
N MET A 74 7.84 8.79 1.22
CA MET A 74 7.91 9.14 -0.19
C MET A 74 9.33 9.54 -0.54
N ASN A 75 9.94 8.86 -1.52
CA ASN A 75 11.29 9.19 -2.02
C ASN A 75 12.34 9.32 -0.89
N HIS A 76 12.33 8.35 0.05
CA HIS A 76 13.19 8.32 1.23
C HIS A 76 12.96 9.44 2.27
N ALA A 77 11.92 10.26 2.11
CA ALA A 77 11.51 11.25 3.10
C ALA A 77 10.23 10.80 3.81
N GLU A 78 10.21 10.95 5.13
CA GLU A 78 8.99 10.79 5.93
C GLU A 78 8.06 11.97 5.66
N ILE A 79 6.85 11.68 5.17
CA ILE A 79 5.83 12.71 4.86
C ILE A 79 4.73 12.77 5.92
N ALA A 80 4.53 11.67 6.66
CA ALA A 80 3.61 11.61 7.77
C ALA A 80 4.04 10.46 8.70
N SER A 81 3.97 10.67 10.00
CA SER A 81 4.14 9.63 11.01
C SER A 81 3.16 9.85 12.14
N GLY A 82 2.89 8.78 12.89
CA GLY A 82 2.02 8.84 14.04
C GLY A 82 2.22 7.64 14.95
N THR A 83 1.97 7.88 16.23
CA THR A 83 1.82 6.84 17.24
C THR A 83 0.34 6.58 17.44
N TYR A 84 -0.05 5.32 17.46
CA TYR A 84 -1.44 4.88 17.61
C TYR A 84 -1.57 4.13 18.93
N LEU A 85 -2.60 4.46 19.71
CA LEU A 85 -2.88 3.89 21.02
C LEU A 85 -4.19 3.10 20.98
N ARG A 86 -4.22 1.97 21.69
CA ARG A 86 -5.41 1.15 21.88
C ARG A 86 -6.44 1.87 22.77
N ALA A 87 -7.68 1.94 22.32
CA ALA A 87 -8.80 2.46 23.08
C ALA A 87 -9.63 1.32 23.71
N ASP A 88 -10.61 1.70 24.55
CA ASP A 88 -11.50 0.78 25.26
C ASP A 88 -12.37 -0.10 24.35
N ASP A 89 -12.59 0.33 23.11
CA ASP A 89 -13.28 -0.44 22.06
C ASP A 89 -12.38 -1.48 21.38
N GLY A 90 -11.10 -1.55 21.78
CA GLY A 90 -10.08 -2.43 21.21
C GLY A 90 -9.44 -1.92 19.93
N GLY A 91 -9.93 -0.82 19.35
CA GLY A 91 -9.36 -0.18 18.16
C GLY A 91 -8.15 0.68 18.48
N TYR A 92 -7.26 0.87 17.50
CA TYR A 92 -6.10 1.74 17.63
C TYR A 92 -6.30 3.05 16.88
N TYR A 93 -6.00 4.16 17.57
CA TYR A 93 -6.26 5.51 17.07
C TYR A 93 -5.06 6.42 17.27
N LEU A 94 -4.91 7.40 16.38
CA LEU A 94 -3.80 8.35 16.38
C LEU A 94 -3.77 9.13 17.70
N VAL A 95 -2.58 9.26 18.27
CA VAL A 95 -2.30 10.12 19.43
C VAL A 95 -1.77 11.45 18.93
N GLY A 96 -2.33 12.55 19.44
CA GLY A 96 -1.87 13.91 19.17
C GLY A 96 -0.63 14.28 19.99
N ASP A 97 -0.04 15.43 19.68
CA ASP A 97 1.17 15.93 20.37
C ASP A 97 0.96 16.19 21.87
N ASP A 98 -0.30 16.32 22.30
CA ASP A 98 -0.72 16.51 23.69
C ASP A 98 -0.85 15.19 24.48
N GLY A 99 -0.60 14.05 23.82
CA GLY A 99 -0.72 12.71 24.41
C GLY A 99 -2.15 12.17 24.47
N ASN A 100 -3.14 12.91 23.97
CA ASN A 100 -4.53 12.45 23.89
C ASN A 100 -4.86 11.87 22.51
N PHE A 101 -6.00 11.19 22.39
CA PHE A 101 -6.49 10.76 21.08
C PHE A 101 -6.77 11.96 20.18
N ALA A 102 -6.17 11.96 18.99
CA ALA A 102 -6.46 12.94 17.96
C ALA A 102 -7.89 12.71 17.43
N LEU A 103 -8.69 13.78 17.42
CA LEU A 103 -10.07 13.74 16.95
C LEU A 103 -10.19 14.32 15.54
N ASP A 104 -11.14 13.80 14.76
CA ASP A 104 -11.54 14.35 13.48
C ASP A 104 -12.48 15.56 13.64
N GLU A 105 -12.89 16.18 12.53
CA GLU A 105 -13.81 17.33 12.53
C GLU A 105 -15.18 17.02 13.14
N SER A 106 -15.55 15.73 13.22
CA SER A 106 -16.80 15.24 13.80
C SER A 106 -16.65 14.81 15.27
N GLY A 107 -15.45 14.93 15.85
CA GLY A 107 -15.14 14.53 17.22
C GLY A 107 -14.85 13.03 17.41
N ASN A 108 -14.72 12.26 16.33
CA ASN A 108 -14.36 10.85 16.43
C ASN A 108 -12.84 10.66 16.51
N LYS A 109 -12.41 9.61 17.19
CA LYS A 109 -10.99 9.23 17.23
C LYS A 109 -10.50 8.91 15.82
N ARG A 110 -9.34 9.46 15.44
CA ARG A 110 -8.79 9.30 14.08
C ARG A 110 -8.12 7.93 13.94
N PRO A 111 -8.59 7.07 13.02
CA PRO A 111 -7.90 5.81 12.76
C PRO A 111 -6.66 6.03 11.87
N LEU A 112 -5.90 4.96 11.63
CA LEU A 112 -4.84 4.95 10.62
C LEU A 112 -5.47 5.17 9.23
N SER A 113 -5.21 6.34 8.65
CA SER A 113 -5.68 6.69 7.32
C SER A 113 -4.62 7.49 6.56
N TYR A 114 -4.33 7.06 5.34
CA TYR A 114 -3.51 7.82 4.39
C TYR A 114 -4.35 8.21 3.18
N GLY A 115 -4.29 9.48 2.78
CA GLY A 115 -5.08 9.97 1.66
C GLY A 115 -4.70 9.31 0.33
N SER A 116 -3.41 9.15 0.08
CA SER A 116 -2.90 8.57 -1.18
C SER A 116 -1.59 7.84 -0.95
N LEU A 117 -1.36 6.77 -1.71
CA LEU A 117 -0.07 6.11 -1.84
C LEU A 117 0.30 6.04 -3.32
N TYR A 118 1.39 6.71 -3.71
CA TYR A 118 1.91 6.71 -5.07
C TYR A 118 2.89 5.53 -5.28
N PRO A 119 3.09 5.07 -6.53
CA PRO A 119 4.16 4.12 -6.82
C PRO A 119 5.52 4.65 -6.35
N GLY A 120 6.22 3.85 -5.54
CA GLY A 120 7.47 4.25 -4.87
C GLY A 120 7.27 4.84 -3.47
N GLU A 121 6.03 5.03 -3.02
CA GLU A 121 5.71 5.30 -1.63
C GLU A 121 5.34 4.01 -0.91
N TYR A 122 5.58 4.01 0.40
CA TYR A 122 5.19 2.90 1.26
C TYR A 122 4.75 3.39 2.64
N ILE A 123 3.85 2.61 3.22
CA ILE A 123 3.46 2.73 4.62
C ILE A 123 4.29 1.73 5.38
N GLU A 124 5.12 2.19 6.31
CA GLU A 124 5.84 1.35 7.26
C GLU A 124 5.08 1.34 8.58
N VAL A 125 4.70 0.14 9.03
CA VAL A 125 4.04 -0.09 10.32
C VAL A 125 5.00 -0.87 11.20
N SER A 126 5.19 -0.42 12.44
CA SER A 126 5.98 -1.10 13.46
C SER A 126 5.11 -1.36 14.67
N LEU A 127 4.97 -2.64 15.01
CA LEU A 127 4.18 -3.13 16.13
C LEU A 127 5.06 -3.93 17.08
N LYS A 128 4.68 -3.94 18.35
CA LYS A 128 5.35 -4.71 19.40
C LYS A 128 4.48 -5.85 19.85
N ILE A 129 5.05 -7.04 19.93
CA ILE A 129 4.38 -8.27 20.33
C ILE A 129 5.18 -8.96 21.42
N ARG A 130 4.49 -9.60 22.36
CA ARG A 130 5.14 -10.39 23.41
C ARG A 130 4.36 -11.66 23.67
N CYS A 131 5.04 -12.63 24.27
CA CYS A 131 4.45 -13.87 24.75
C CYS A 131 4.79 -14.12 26.22
N ALA A 132 4.04 -15.00 26.88
CA ALA A 132 4.44 -15.53 28.18
C ALA A 132 5.80 -16.26 28.09
N GLU A 133 6.57 -16.26 29.18
CA GLU A 133 7.90 -16.88 29.20
C GLU A 133 7.88 -18.37 28.80
N SER A 134 6.81 -19.08 29.14
CA SER A 134 6.61 -20.50 28.78
C SER A 134 6.45 -20.75 27.28
N ARG A 135 6.20 -19.70 26.48
CA ARG A 135 6.05 -19.75 25.02
C ARG A 135 7.33 -19.34 24.27
N ILE A 136 8.38 -18.91 24.97
CA ILE A 136 9.68 -18.62 24.34
C ILE A 136 10.19 -19.88 23.63
N GLY A 137 10.71 -19.72 22.42
CA GLY A 137 11.16 -20.81 21.55
C GLY A 137 10.05 -21.52 20.77
N THR A 138 8.78 -21.13 20.94
CA THR A 138 7.67 -21.67 20.14
C THR A 138 7.41 -20.86 18.87
N GLY A 139 6.76 -21.48 17.89
CA GLY A 139 6.40 -20.84 16.64
C GLY A 139 5.13 -20.00 16.73
N TYR A 140 5.07 -18.90 15.99
CA TYR A 140 3.90 -18.04 15.80
C TYR A 140 3.68 -17.69 14.32
N ARG A 141 2.47 -17.25 14.01
CA ARG A 141 2.12 -16.61 12.74
C ARG A 141 1.47 -15.25 12.97
N LEU A 142 1.75 -14.30 12.09
CA LEU A 142 1.12 -12.99 12.06
C LEU A 142 0.48 -12.81 10.68
N TYR A 143 -0.78 -12.38 10.61
CA TYR A 143 -1.49 -12.29 9.34
C TYR A 143 -2.56 -11.18 9.36
N PHE A 144 -2.94 -10.69 8.18
CA PHE A 144 -4.07 -9.78 8.00
C PHE A 144 -5.37 -10.57 7.87
N SER A 145 -6.45 -10.08 8.47
CA SER A 145 -7.81 -10.61 8.28
C SER A 145 -8.82 -9.50 7.98
N ASP A 146 -10.04 -9.92 7.65
CA ASP A 146 -11.15 -9.07 7.23
C ASP A 146 -10.81 -8.22 5.99
N LEU A 147 -10.11 -8.83 5.04
CA LEU A 147 -9.64 -8.18 3.81
C LEU A 147 -10.77 -7.90 2.81
N GLU A 148 -11.91 -8.58 2.95
CA GLU A 148 -13.13 -8.36 2.18
C GLU A 148 -13.75 -6.97 2.37
N LYS A 149 -13.29 -6.22 3.38
CA LYS A 149 -13.64 -4.79 3.57
C LYS A 149 -13.02 -3.88 2.51
N SER A 150 -12.06 -4.38 1.74
CA SER A 150 -11.42 -3.64 0.64
C SER A 150 -12.32 -3.59 -0.59
N ASP A 151 -12.24 -2.49 -1.34
CA ASP A 151 -13.02 -2.34 -2.56
C ASP A 151 -12.61 -3.34 -3.64
N THR A 152 -13.57 -3.64 -4.52
CA THR A 152 -13.34 -4.40 -5.73
C THR A 152 -13.53 -3.53 -6.98
N PHE A 153 -13.06 -4.06 -8.11
CA PHE A 153 -13.24 -3.47 -9.41
C PHE A 153 -13.43 -4.54 -10.48
N GLU A 154 -14.08 -4.18 -11.59
CA GLU A 154 -14.30 -5.08 -12.71
C GLU A 154 -13.38 -4.72 -13.87
N THR A 155 -12.77 -5.72 -14.51
CA THR A 155 -12.25 -5.58 -15.88
C THR A 155 -13.14 -6.35 -16.84
N LYS A 156 -13.19 -5.88 -18.09
CA LYS A 156 -13.85 -6.56 -19.19
C LYS A 156 -12.78 -6.92 -20.21
N SER A 157 -12.62 -8.21 -20.48
CA SER A 157 -11.71 -8.66 -21.52
C SER A 157 -12.13 -8.06 -22.87
N THR A 158 -11.13 -7.74 -23.70
CA THR A 158 -11.38 -7.32 -25.09
C THR A 158 -11.71 -8.51 -25.99
N ALA A 159 -11.29 -9.73 -25.59
CA ALA A 159 -11.51 -10.97 -26.30
C ALA A 159 -12.77 -11.73 -25.83
N GLU A 160 -13.11 -11.64 -24.54
CA GLU A 160 -14.26 -12.32 -23.95
C GLU A 160 -15.29 -11.31 -23.43
N ALA A 161 -16.59 -11.58 -23.63
CA ALA A 161 -17.66 -10.71 -23.14
C ALA A 161 -17.84 -10.76 -21.61
N THR A 162 -17.09 -11.62 -20.93
CA THR A 162 -17.12 -11.88 -19.49
C THR A 162 -16.40 -10.78 -18.71
N LYS A 163 -17.08 -10.26 -17.70
CA LYS A 163 -16.50 -9.39 -16.69
C LYS A 163 -15.84 -10.24 -15.61
N LYS A 164 -14.65 -9.85 -15.16
CA LYS A 164 -14.00 -10.44 -13.98
C LYS A 164 -13.82 -9.37 -12.91
N THR A 165 -14.15 -9.73 -11.68
CA THR A 165 -14.02 -8.87 -10.50
C THR A 165 -12.70 -9.16 -9.79
N TYR A 166 -11.98 -8.12 -9.41
CA TYR A 166 -10.70 -8.17 -8.72
C TYR A 166 -10.75 -7.28 -7.48
N SER A 167 -10.09 -7.69 -6.40
CA SER A 167 -9.87 -6.85 -5.23
C SER A 167 -8.79 -5.80 -5.50
N VAL A 168 -8.95 -4.58 -4.98
CA VAL A 168 -7.89 -3.57 -5.01
C VAL A 168 -6.60 -4.04 -4.31
N LEU A 169 -6.69 -5.05 -3.43
CA LEU A 169 -5.55 -5.61 -2.71
C LEU A 169 -4.46 -6.20 -3.63
N GLY A 170 -4.78 -6.58 -4.87
CA GLY A 170 -3.78 -7.18 -5.76
C GLY A 170 -2.79 -6.19 -6.36
N VAL A 171 -2.92 -4.89 -6.07
CA VAL A 171 -1.87 -3.90 -6.34
C VAL A 171 -1.00 -3.59 -5.13
N PHE A 172 -1.22 -4.26 -4.00
CA PHE A 172 -0.46 -4.04 -2.77
C PHE A 172 0.49 -5.20 -2.53
N ARG A 173 1.74 -4.85 -2.24
CA ARG A 173 2.76 -5.80 -1.80
C ARG A 173 3.14 -5.55 -0.36
N LEU A 174 3.55 -6.64 0.26
CA LEU A 174 4.03 -6.65 1.62
C LEU A 174 5.54 -6.94 1.65
N GLU A 175 6.25 -6.17 2.45
CA GLU A 175 7.61 -6.45 2.87
C GLU A 175 7.69 -6.52 4.39
N VAL A 176 8.55 -7.37 4.93
CA VAL A 176 8.73 -7.53 6.36
C VAL A 176 10.20 -7.41 6.72
N LEU A 177 10.50 -6.58 7.72
CA LEU A 177 11.85 -6.38 8.21
C LEU A 177 12.35 -7.67 8.86
N GLN A 178 13.51 -8.14 8.41
CA GLN A 178 14.20 -9.30 8.93
C GLN A 178 15.18 -8.89 10.04
N SER A 179 15.64 -9.87 10.82
CA SER A 179 16.58 -9.66 11.92
C SER A 179 17.95 -9.15 11.47
N ASP A 180 18.33 -9.38 10.21
CA ASP A 180 19.56 -8.85 9.60
C ASP A 180 19.43 -7.40 9.11
N GLY A 181 18.26 -6.77 9.30
CA GLY A 181 17.95 -5.42 8.87
C GLY A 181 17.51 -5.31 7.40
N SER A 182 17.43 -6.41 6.65
CA SER A 182 16.91 -6.43 5.28
C SER A 182 15.38 -6.50 5.24
N TRP A 183 14.79 -6.06 4.13
CA TRP A 183 13.35 -6.16 3.89
C TRP A 183 13.07 -7.35 2.99
N ALA A 184 12.34 -8.35 3.50
CA ALA A 184 11.94 -9.53 2.74
C ALA A 184 10.56 -9.34 2.12
N ASN A 185 10.46 -9.56 0.81
CA ASN A 185 9.21 -9.48 0.08
C ASN A 185 8.32 -10.70 0.35
N LYS A 186 7.07 -10.47 0.74
CA LYS A 186 6.06 -11.50 1.01
C LYS A 186 5.07 -11.72 -0.15
N GLY A 187 5.18 -10.93 -1.22
CA GLY A 187 4.29 -11.02 -2.37
C GLY A 187 3.13 -10.03 -2.31
N PHE A 188 2.12 -10.29 -3.14
CA PHE A 188 0.92 -9.46 -3.24
C PHE A 188 -0.15 -9.90 -2.26
N LEU A 189 -0.88 -8.95 -1.66
CA LEU A 189 -1.98 -9.26 -0.75
C LEU A 189 -3.12 -10.02 -1.42
N CYS A 190 -3.23 -9.93 -2.75
CA CYS A 190 -4.15 -10.72 -3.57
C CYS A 190 -3.49 -11.06 -4.90
N ASP A 191 -3.61 -12.32 -5.34
CA ASP A 191 -3.09 -12.78 -6.62
C ASP A 191 -4.20 -12.78 -7.67
N TYR A 192 -4.06 -11.94 -8.70
CA TYR A 192 -5.02 -11.82 -9.81
C TYR A 192 -5.02 -13.02 -10.76
N THR A 193 -3.98 -13.86 -10.70
CA THR A 193 -3.91 -15.11 -11.46
C THR A 193 -4.75 -16.21 -10.82
N SER A 194 -5.10 -16.07 -9.54
CA SER A 194 -5.98 -17.01 -8.85
C SER A 194 -7.45 -16.84 -9.25
N ASP A 195 -8.23 -17.92 -9.07
CA ASP A 195 -9.67 -17.89 -9.28
C ASP A 195 -10.41 -17.09 -8.20
N SER A 196 -9.81 -16.96 -7.01
CA SER A 196 -10.28 -16.13 -5.91
C SER A 196 -9.49 -14.82 -5.86
N ALA A 197 -9.74 -13.91 -6.80
CA ALA A 197 -9.17 -12.55 -6.79
C ALA A 197 -9.75 -11.66 -5.66
N ILE A 198 -10.24 -12.28 -4.58
CA ILE A 198 -10.69 -11.69 -3.33
C ILE A 198 -9.86 -12.39 -2.24
N ALA A 199 -9.05 -11.61 -1.52
CA ALA A 199 -8.27 -12.11 -0.40
C ALA A 199 -9.11 -12.13 0.89
N ASP A 200 -8.87 -13.11 1.75
CA ASP A 200 -9.55 -13.30 3.04
C ASP A 200 -8.56 -13.16 4.20
N GLU A 201 -7.65 -14.13 4.35
CA GLU A 201 -6.46 -14.03 5.22
C GLU A 201 -5.17 -13.88 4.38
N PHE A 202 -4.20 -13.10 4.86
CA PHE A 202 -2.88 -12.96 4.23
C PHE A 202 -1.73 -13.00 5.24
N ASP A 203 -0.79 -13.92 5.06
CA ASP A 203 0.33 -14.10 5.99
C ASP A 203 1.37 -12.96 5.91
N ILE A 204 1.68 -12.38 7.06
CA ILE A 204 2.75 -11.40 7.26
C ILE A 204 4.02 -12.13 7.68
N VAL A 205 3.93 -12.94 8.73
CA VAL A 205 5.03 -13.76 9.24
C VAL A 205 4.53 -15.19 9.37
N GLU A 206 5.17 -16.10 8.64
CA GLU A 206 4.90 -17.53 8.73
C GLU A 206 6.05 -18.19 9.50
N ASN A 207 5.72 -19.06 10.45
CA ASN A 207 6.70 -19.85 11.20
C ASN A 207 7.76 -19.02 11.98
N GLY A 208 7.41 -17.81 12.41
CA GLY A 208 8.29 -16.99 13.25
C GLY A 208 8.53 -17.70 14.59
N VAL A 209 9.76 -17.71 15.09
CA VAL A 209 10.08 -18.31 16.40
C VAL A 209 10.27 -17.21 17.42
N TRP A 210 9.69 -17.37 18.61
CA TRP A 210 9.91 -16.46 19.75
C TRP A 210 11.35 -16.56 20.26
N ASP A 211 12.23 -15.72 19.73
CA ASP A 211 13.62 -15.63 20.18
C ASP A 211 13.74 -14.63 21.34
N LYS A 212 14.20 -15.12 22.50
CA LYS A 212 14.46 -14.29 23.67
C LYS A 212 15.50 -13.20 23.39
N ASN A 213 16.45 -13.43 22.50
CA ASN A 213 17.48 -12.45 22.17
C ASN A 213 16.95 -11.29 21.32
N ALA A 214 15.77 -11.45 20.70
CA ALA A 214 15.11 -10.41 19.92
C ALA A 214 14.14 -9.56 20.76
N MET A 215 13.99 -9.85 22.06
CA MET A 215 13.11 -9.12 22.97
C MET A 215 13.81 -7.89 23.56
N ASP A 216 13.07 -6.79 23.71
CA ASP A 216 13.51 -5.61 24.46
C ASP A 216 13.42 -5.83 25.99
N GLU A 217 13.80 -4.81 26.77
CA GLU A 217 13.81 -4.87 28.25
C GLU A 217 12.43 -5.16 28.85
N ASP A 218 11.36 -4.80 28.12
CA ASP A 218 9.96 -5.02 28.51
C ASP A 218 9.41 -6.36 27.98
N GLY A 219 10.25 -7.17 27.32
CA GLY A 219 9.90 -8.49 26.80
C GLY A 219 9.18 -8.49 25.45
N TYR A 220 9.22 -7.37 24.70
CA TYR A 220 8.58 -7.27 23.39
C TYR A 220 9.56 -7.53 22.24
N ILE A 221 9.09 -8.24 21.23
CA ILE A 221 9.69 -8.28 19.90
C ILE A 221 9.02 -7.22 19.04
N THR A 222 9.83 -6.43 18.34
CA THR A 222 9.34 -5.45 17.35
C THR A 222 9.25 -6.12 15.98
N VAL A 223 8.08 -6.05 15.36
CA VAL A 223 7.86 -6.49 13.98
C VAL A 223 7.49 -5.29 13.14
N SER A 224 8.22 -5.08 12.05
CA SER A 224 7.97 -4.00 11.11
C SER A 224 7.63 -4.56 9.74
N PHE A 225 6.60 -4.01 9.10
CA PHE A 225 6.22 -4.35 7.74
C PHE A 225 5.96 -3.10 6.90
N ARG A 226 6.09 -3.23 5.58
CA ARG A 226 5.82 -2.19 4.59
C ARG A 226 4.73 -2.64 3.65
N LEU A 227 3.75 -1.77 3.45
CA LEU A 227 2.75 -1.88 2.41
C LEU A 227 3.06 -0.86 1.31
N TYR A 228 3.15 -1.32 0.07
CA TYR A 228 3.43 -0.44 -1.07
C TYR A 228 2.68 -0.86 -2.32
N VAL A 229 2.49 0.11 -3.22
CA VAL A 229 1.81 -0.11 -4.48
C VAL A 229 2.76 -0.68 -5.52
N ASP A 230 2.40 -1.84 -6.09
CA ASP A 230 3.04 -2.45 -7.25
C ASP A 230 1.95 -2.78 -8.30
N LEU A 231 2.09 -2.21 -9.49
CA LEU A 231 1.09 -2.29 -10.54
C LEU A 231 1.35 -3.40 -11.56
N THR A 232 2.35 -4.25 -11.31
CA THR A 232 2.74 -5.31 -12.23
C THR A 232 1.56 -6.23 -12.58
N GLN A 233 0.81 -6.69 -11.57
CA GLN A 233 -0.38 -7.53 -11.81
C GLN A 233 -1.49 -6.76 -12.54
N TYR A 234 -1.72 -5.49 -12.15
CA TYR A 234 -2.75 -4.66 -12.77
C TYR A 234 -2.51 -4.44 -14.26
N PHE A 235 -1.28 -4.12 -14.66
CA PHE A 235 -0.92 -3.90 -16.06
C PHE A 235 -0.94 -5.19 -16.90
N ALA A 236 -0.93 -6.36 -16.27
CA ALA A 236 -1.10 -7.64 -16.95
C ALA A 236 -2.57 -7.99 -17.22
N LEU A 237 -3.53 -7.31 -16.59
CA LEU A 237 -4.96 -7.57 -16.81
C LEU A 237 -5.42 -7.05 -18.18
N ASP A 238 -6.17 -7.89 -18.91
CA ASP A 238 -6.87 -7.46 -20.12
C ASP A 238 -7.95 -6.42 -19.79
N GLY A 239 -8.01 -5.34 -20.57
CA GLY A 239 -8.91 -4.20 -20.36
C GLY A 239 -8.48 -3.18 -19.28
N SER A 240 -7.33 -3.36 -18.63
CA SER A 240 -6.82 -2.47 -17.56
C SER A 240 -6.42 -1.06 -18.02
N LEU A 241 -6.12 -0.90 -19.31
CA LEU A 241 -5.63 0.35 -19.89
C LEU A 241 -6.75 1.31 -20.32
N THR A 242 -8.03 0.91 -20.22
CA THR A 242 -9.16 1.67 -20.80
C THR A 242 -10.02 2.46 -19.82
N SER A 243 -9.78 2.39 -18.49
CA SER A 243 -10.59 3.14 -17.52
C SER A 243 -9.87 3.43 -16.20
N ASN A 244 -10.39 4.43 -15.47
CA ASN A 244 -9.92 4.90 -14.17
C ASN A 244 -10.32 3.93 -13.02
N VAL A 245 -10.08 2.64 -13.22
CA VAL A 245 -10.71 1.53 -12.48
C VAL A 245 -10.35 1.51 -10.99
N LEU A 246 -9.15 1.99 -10.65
CA LEU A 246 -8.61 2.03 -9.29
C LEU A 246 -8.83 3.36 -8.55
N SER A 247 -9.44 4.37 -9.18
CA SER A 247 -9.69 5.66 -8.53
C SER A 247 -10.78 5.55 -7.48
N GLU A 248 -10.59 6.30 -6.38
CA GLU A 248 -11.53 6.37 -5.25
C GLU A 248 -11.76 5.01 -4.56
N LYS A 249 -10.85 4.05 -4.77
CA LYS A 249 -10.90 2.74 -4.14
C LYS A 249 -10.24 2.77 -2.77
N LYS A 250 -10.90 2.13 -1.83
CA LYS A 250 -10.47 2.03 -0.44
C LYS A 250 -9.93 0.64 -0.15
N ILE A 251 -8.88 0.60 0.67
CA ILE A 251 -8.37 -0.65 1.24
C ILE A 251 -8.73 -0.66 2.71
N GLY A 252 -9.35 -1.76 3.11
CA GLY A 252 -9.67 -2.06 4.49
C GLY A 252 -8.90 -3.28 4.95
N ILE A 253 -8.06 -3.11 5.96
CA ILE A 253 -7.52 -4.20 6.76
C ILE A 253 -8.25 -4.13 8.10
N GLY A 254 -9.12 -5.09 8.40
CA GLY A 254 -9.90 -5.04 9.64
C GLY A 254 -9.09 -5.41 10.86
N ALA A 255 -8.22 -6.43 10.74
CA ALA A 255 -7.36 -6.82 11.85
C ALA A 255 -5.96 -7.30 11.42
N VAL A 256 -5.00 -7.11 12.33
CA VAL A 256 -3.75 -7.88 12.36
C VAL A 256 -3.88 -8.92 13.45
N VAL A 257 -3.75 -10.19 13.06
CA VAL A 257 -3.97 -11.32 13.95
C VAL A 257 -2.65 -12.00 14.27
N LEU A 258 -2.36 -12.15 15.57
CA LEU A 258 -1.26 -12.95 16.09
C LEU A 258 -1.81 -14.29 16.61
N ALA A 259 -1.27 -15.38 16.10
CA ALA A 259 -1.69 -16.72 16.48
C ALA A 259 -0.47 -17.62 16.75
N PRO A 260 -0.61 -18.66 17.60
CA PRO A 260 0.35 -19.74 17.66
C PRO A 260 0.50 -20.36 16.27
N LYS A 261 1.69 -20.88 15.98
CA LYS A 261 1.86 -21.77 14.83
C LYS A 261 0.96 -22.99 15.05
N GLU A 262 0.07 -23.28 14.10
CA GLU A 262 -0.66 -24.55 14.10
C GLU A 262 0.35 -25.69 13.90
N VAL A 263 0.32 -26.66 14.80
CA VAL A 263 1.10 -27.89 14.63
C VAL A 263 0.36 -28.71 13.58
N ALA A 264 0.92 -28.77 12.37
CA ALA A 264 0.48 -29.72 11.35
C ALA A 264 0.70 -31.15 11.83
#